data_AF-A0A925AUT7-F1
#
_entry.id   AF-A0A925AUT7-F1
#
_cell.length_a   1.000
_cell.length_b   1.000
_cell.length_c   1.000
_cell.angle_alpha   90.00
_cell.angle_beta   90.00
_cell.angle_gamma   90.00
#
_symmetry.space_group_name_H-M   'P 1'
#
loop_
_entity.id
_entity.type
_entity.pdbx_description
1 polymer ?
#
loop_
_entity_poly.entity_id
_entity_poly.type
_entity_poly.pdbx_seq_one_letter_code
_entity_poly.pdbx_strand_id
1 'polypeptide(L)'
;MMKKSVIGVIAMAAVGLVVLVLFNQKAEQPHQLTQLEQVGDKCVGISENATATIVPIIEFQKIELISRKANVVLRCMNDNKFVENPAWLTYAAPIAKADALKAQISYDEALENLKRKDMLVFKGVVDKPMFWVGTK
;
A
#
# COMPACT_ATOMS: atom_id res chain seq x y z
N MET A 1 -6.73 -51.43 -35.94
CA MET A 1 -6.84 -51.07 -34.50
C MET A 1 -6.26 -49.69 -34.13
N MET A 2 -5.74 -48.85 -35.05
CA MET A 2 -5.07 -47.57 -34.70
C MET A 2 -5.97 -46.31 -34.60
N LYS A 3 -7.21 -46.33 -35.13
CA LYS A 3 -8.06 -45.11 -35.18
C LYS A 3 -8.59 -44.65 -33.82
N LYS A 4 -8.77 -45.55 -32.84
CA LYS A 4 -9.35 -45.22 -31.52
C LYS A 4 -8.36 -44.48 -30.60
N SER A 5 -7.05 -44.74 -30.72
CA SER A 5 -6.02 -44.02 -29.94
C SER A 5 -5.81 -42.58 -30.41
N VAL A 6 -5.96 -42.30 -31.70
CA VAL A 6 -5.73 -40.94 -32.24
C VAL A 6 -6.84 -39.97 -31.80
N ILE A 7 -8.08 -40.44 -31.72
CA ILE A 7 -9.23 -39.62 -31.28
C ILE A 7 -9.11 -39.24 -29.79
N GLY A 8 -8.60 -40.15 -28.95
CA GLY A 8 -8.39 -39.88 -27.52
C GLY A 8 -7.33 -38.80 -27.25
N VAL A 9 -6.26 -38.78 -28.03
CA VAL A 9 -5.18 -37.77 -27.90
C VAL A 9 -5.66 -36.38 -28.35
N ILE A 10 -6.45 -36.31 -29.42
CA ILE A 10 -7.02 -35.05 -29.92
C ILE A 10 -8.03 -34.47 -28.90
N ALA A 11 -8.85 -35.31 -28.28
CA ALA A 11 -9.80 -34.89 -27.25
C ALA A 11 -9.09 -34.33 -26.00
N MET A 12 -8.00 -34.96 -25.55
CA MET A 12 -7.19 -34.43 -24.43
C MET A 12 -6.50 -33.11 -24.76
N ALA A 13 -5.97 -32.97 -25.98
CA ALA A 13 -5.34 -31.72 -26.42
C ALA A 13 -6.35 -30.57 -26.50
N ALA A 14 -7.57 -30.83 -26.96
CA ALA A 14 -8.64 -29.82 -27.01
C ALA A 14 -9.07 -29.36 -25.61
N VAL A 15 -9.19 -30.28 -24.65
CA VAL A 15 -9.50 -29.95 -23.26
C VAL A 15 -8.37 -29.15 -22.61
N GLY A 16 -7.11 -29.54 -22.85
CA GLY A 16 -5.94 -28.80 -22.36
C GLY A 16 -5.88 -27.37 -22.90
N LEU A 17 -6.25 -27.16 -24.17
CA LEU A 17 -6.29 -25.83 -24.80
C LEU A 17 -7.40 -24.96 -24.20
N VAL A 18 -8.59 -25.52 -23.96
CA VAL A 18 -9.71 -24.80 -23.34
C VAL A 18 -9.38 -24.40 -21.91
N VAL A 19 -8.74 -25.29 -21.14
CA VAL A 19 -8.30 -25.01 -19.76
C VAL A 19 -7.27 -23.87 -19.74
N LEU A 20 -6.30 -23.87 -20.65
CA LEU A 20 -5.29 -22.80 -20.78
C LEU A 20 -5.89 -21.44 -21.15
N VAL A 21 -6.92 -21.42 -22.00
CA VAL A 21 -7.62 -20.18 -22.37
C VAL A 21 -8.45 -19.65 -21.19
N LEU A 22 -9.13 -20.52 -20.45
CA LEU A 22 -9.91 -20.11 -19.27
C LEU A 22 -9.03 -19.57 -18.14
N PHE A 23 -7.81 -20.09 -17.96
CA PHE A 23 -6.87 -19.56 -16.97
C PHE A 23 -6.19 -18.25 -17.40
N ASN A 24 -6.01 -18.00 -18.72
CA ASN A 24 -5.40 -16.76 -19.22
C ASN A 24 -6.35 -15.56 -19.29
N GLN A 25 -7.67 -15.76 -19.17
CA GLN A 25 -8.64 -14.66 -19.22
C GLN A 25 -8.75 -13.85 -17.93
N LYS A 26 -8.05 -14.25 -16.85
CA LYS A 26 -7.92 -13.42 -15.65
C LYS A 26 -6.78 -12.40 -15.82
N ALA A 27 -6.75 -11.71 -16.96
CA ALA A 27 -5.94 -10.52 -17.12
C ALA A 27 -6.60 -9.40 -16.30
N GLU A 28 -5.96 -9.05 -15.17
CA GLU A 28 -6.30 -7.83 -14.42
C GLU A 28 -6.39 -6.66 -15.40
N GLN A 29 -7.56 -6.02 -15.46
CA GLN A 29 -7.70 -4.79 -16.25
C GLN A 29 -6.65 -3.78 -15.76
N PRO A 30 -6.01 -3.01 -16.65
CA PRO A 30 -5.00 -2.06 -16.24
C PRO A 30 -5.60 -1.03 -15.27
N HIS A 31 -5.21 -1.12 -14.00
CA HIS A 31 -5.62 -0.19 -12.95
C HIS A 31 -5.06 1.19 -13.29
N GLN A 32 -5.94 2.12 -13.66
CA GLN A 32 -5.57 3.50 -13.85
C GLN A 32 -5.26 4.10 -12.47
N LEU A 33 -4.00 4.45 -12.25
CA LEU A 33 -3.56 5.06 -10.99
C LEU A 33 -4.27 6.40 -10.79
N THR A 34 -4.91 6.55 -9.64
CA THR A 34 -5.48 7.82 -9.18
C THR A 34 -4.37 8.85 -8.96
N GLN A 35 -4.72 10.14 -8.96
CA GLN A 35 -3.74 11.21 -8.69
C GLN A 35 -3.03 11.02 -7.34
N LEU A 36 -3.76 10.58 -6.32
CA LEU A 36 -3.21 10.31 -4.99
C LEU A 36 -2.18 9.18 -5.03
N GLU A 37 -2.46 8.10 -5.77
CA GLU A 37 -1.51 6.98 -5.94
C GLU A 37 -0.24 7.45 -6.65
N GLN A 38 -0.36 8.18 -7.76
CA GLN A 38 0.80 8.67 -8.52
C GLN A 38 1.69 9.61 -7.70
N VAL A 39 1.07 10.58 -7.00
CA VAL A 39 1.80 11.53 -6.15
C VAL A 39 2.39 10.82 -4.94
N GLY A 40 1.64 9.91 -4.31
CA GLY A 40 2.09 9.12 -3.19
C GLY A 40 3.34 8.31 -3.51
N ASP A 41 3.30 7.54 -4.60
CA ASP A 41 4.43 6.73 -5.06
C ASP A 41 5.66 7.59 -5.38
N LYS A 42 5.46 8.74 -6.03
CA LYS A 42 6.53 9.72 -6.28
C LYS A 42 7.14 10.22 -4.97
N CYS A 43 6.32 10.61 -3.99
CA CYS A 43 6.79 11.14 -2.71
C CYS A 43 7.55 10.10 -1.89
N VAL A 44 7.11 8.83 -1.91
CA VAL A 44 7.84 7.71 -1.33
C VAL A 44 9.20 7.54 -2.03
N GLY A 45 9.24 7.55 -3.37
CA GLY A 45 10.51 7.46 -4.11
C GLY A 45 11.49 8.57 -3.74
N ILE A 46 11.01 9.80 -3.55
CA ILE A 46 11.84 10.93 -3.08
C ILE A 46 12.38 10.64 -1.66
N SER A 47 11.55 10.12 -0.76
CA SER A 47 11.97 9.79 0.61
C SER A 47 13.07 8.71 0.66
N GLU A 48 12.97 7.71 -0.22
CA GLU A 48 13.98 6.65 -0.33
C GLU A 48 15.29 7.23 -0.87
N ASN A 49 15.23 8.02 -1.94
CA ASN A 49 16.41 8.65 -2.51
C ASN A 49 17.08 9.64 -1.53
N ALA A 50 16.30 10.43 -0.79
CA ALA A 50 16.81 11.39 0.18
C ALA A 50 17.54 10.74 1.36
N THR A 51 17.31 9.46 1.61
CA THR A 51 17.89 8.72 2.72
C THR A 51 18.79 7.56 2.30
N ALA A 52 19.06 7.42 0.99
CA ALA A 52 19.79 6.29 0.42
C ALA A 52 21.21 6.10 0.97
N THR A 53 21.85 7.18 1.45
CA THR A 53 23.21 7.13 2.02
C THR A 53 23.23 6.90 3.53
N ILE A 54 22.06 6.90 4.19
CA ILE A 54 21.96 6.76 5.64
C ILE A 54 21.89 5.27 6.00
N VAL A 55 22.97 4.75 6.57
CA VAL A 55 23.03 3.37 7.07
C VAL A 55 22.95 3.39 8.60
N PRO A 56 21.83 2.93 9.20
CA PRO A 56 21.68 2.93 10.65
C PRO A 56 22.55 1.82 11.29
N ILE A 57 23.34 2.19 12.29
CA ILE A 57 24.26 1.29 13.01
C ILE A 57 23.59 0.76 14.29
N ILE A 58 22.74 1.57 14.92
CA ILE A 58 22.09 1.27 16.20
C ILE A 58 20.58 1.53 16.12
N GLU A 59 19.83 0.97 17.07
CA GLU A 59 18.37 0.91 17.00
C GLU A 59 17.71 2.29 16.92
N PHE A 60 18.21 3.29 17.67
CA PHE A 60 17.65 4.64 17.61
C PHE A 60 17.79 5.24 16.20
N GLN A 61 18.88 4.94 15.48
CA GLN A 61 19.10 5.48 14.14
C GLN A 61 18.13 4.87 13.13
N LYS A 62 17.65 3.64 13.36
CA LYS A 62 16.58 3.05 12.53
C LYS A 62 15.28 3.83 12.70
N ILE A 63 14.93 4.17 13.94
CA ILE A 63 13.74 4.98 14.26
C ILE A 63 13.87 6.39 13.67
N GLU A 64 15.05 6.98 13.77
CA GLU A 64 15.36 8.28 13.16
C GLU A 64 15.21 8.25 11.63
N LEU A 65 15.74 7.21 10.98
CA LEU A 65 15.62 7.02 9.53
C LEU A 65 14.15 6.92 9.10
N ILE A 66 13.33 6.12 9.80
CA ILE A 66 11.89 6.00 9.54
C ILE A 66 11.21 7.37 9.69
N SER A 67 11.55 8.12 10.74
CA SER A 67 10.99 9.44 11.00
C SER A 67 11.38 10.45 9.91
N ARG A 68 12.63 10.41 9.43
CA ARG A 68 13.11 11.23 8.31
C ARG A 68 12.34 10.93 7.03
N LYS A 69 12.16 9.65 6.69
CA LYS A 69 11.38 9.24 5.51
C LYS A 69 9.94 9.73 5.57
N ALA A 70 9.27 9.53 6.71
CA ALA A 70 7.90 10.00 6.92
C ALA A 70 7.79 11.53 6.77
N ASN A 71 8.74 12.30 7.31
CA ASN A 71 8.74 13.75 7.18
C ASN A 71 8.89 14.21 5.71
N VAL A 72 9.75 13.54 4.94
CA VAL A 72 9.89 13.83 3.50
C VAL A 72 8.57 13.56 2.75
N VAL A 73 7.90 12.43 3.03
CA VAL A 73 6.60 12.13 2.44
C VAL A 73 5.56 13.20 2.82
N LEU A 74 5.47 13.56 4.11
CA LEU A 74 4.53 14.59 4.60
C LEU A 74 4.70 15.92 3.87
N ARG A 75 5.93 16.40 3.74
CA ARG A 75 6.22 17.66 3.04
C ARG A 75 5.87 17.56 1.56
N CYS A 76 6.32 16.49 0.90
CA CYS A 76 6.04 16.27 -0.52
C CYS A 76 4.53 16.20 -0.80
N MET A 77 3.76 15.51 0.04
CA MET A 77 2.30 15.43 -0.11
C MET A 77 1.64 16.81 0.04
N ASN A 78 2.04 17.58 1.06
CA ASN A 78 1.56 18.96 1.26
C ASN A 78 1.89 19.86 0.07
N ASP A 79 3.10 19.76 -0.49
CA ASP A 79 3.50 20.51 -1.70
C ASP A 79 2.62 20.16 -2.91
N ASN A 80 2.15 18.91 -2.98
CA ASN A 80 1.21 18.41 -3.99
C ASN A 80 -0.27 18.56 -3.58
N LYS A 81 -0.58 19.44 -2.62
CA LYS A 81 -1.96 19.78 -2.23
C LYS A 81 -2.74 18.62 -1.60
N PHE A 82 -2.06 17.68 -0.95
CA PHE A 82 -2.68 16.66 -0.13
C PHE A 82 -2.39 16.92 1.35
N VAL A 83 -3.42 16.90 2.18
CA VAL A 83 -3.31 17.10 3.64
C VAL A 83 -3.90 15.91 4.39
N GLU A 84 -3.61 15.83 5.68
CA GLU A 84 -4.23 14.86 6.58
C GLU A 84 -5.75 15.04 6.62
N ASN A 85 -6.47 13.94 6.47
CA ASN A 85 -7.92 13.91 6.46
C ASN A 85 -8.47 13.92 7.90
N PRO A 86 -9.25 14.94 8.30
CA PRO A 86 -9.85 14.97 9.65
C PRO A 86 -10.74 13.77 9.95
N ALA A 87 -11.40 13.19 8.93
CA ALA A 87 -12.23 11.99 9.12
C ALA A 87 -11.39 10.75 9.44
N TRP A 88 -10.15 10.68 8.95
CA TRP A 88 -9.21 9.63 9.34
C TRP A 88 -8.85 9.73 10.83
N LEU A 89 -8.65 10.94 11.35
CA LEU A 89 -8.33 11.13 12.77
C LEU A 89 -9.45 10.63 13.69
N THR A 90 -10.71 10.90 13.34
CA THR A 90 -11.87 10.37 14.08
C THR A 90 -11.94 8.84 14.04
N TYR A 91 -11.62 8.24 12.89
CA TYR A 91 -11.53 6.78 12.75
C TYR A 91 -10.35 6.18 13.56
N ALA A 92 -9.20 6.86 13.56
CA ALA A 92 -7.95 6.39 14.15
C ALA A 92 -7.94 6.49 15.69
N ALA A 93 -8.58 7.50 16.27
CA ALA A 93 -8.57 7.75 17.72
C ALA A 93 -8.97 6.54 18.59
N PRO A 94 -10.11 5.85 18.36
CA PRO A 94 -10.46 4.68 19.17
C PRO A 94 -9.49 3.50 18.98
N ILE A 95 -8.89 3.35 17.78
CA ILE A 95 -7.90 2.31 17.48
C ILE A 95 -6.61 2.60 18.26
N ALA A 96 -6.10 3.83 18.19
CA ALA A 96 -4.92 4.27 18.91
C ALA A 96 -5.07 4.10 20.43
N LYS A 97 -6.27 4.37 20.98
CA LYS A 97 -6.56 4.13 22.40
C LYS A 97 -6.48 2.64 22.78
N ALA A 98 -7.02 1.75 21.94
CA ALA A 98 -6.94 0.31 22.17
C ALA A 98 -5.49 -0.20 22.05
N ASP A 99 -4.75 0.28 21.05
CA ASP A 99 -3.35 -0.10 20.83
C ASP A 99 -2.43 0.39 21.94
N ALA A 100 -2.64 1.61 22.45
CA ALA A 100 -1.91 2.15 23.60
C ALA A 100 -2.05 1.25 24.85
N LEU A 101 -3.28 0.81 25.15
CA LEU A 101 -3.52 -0.13 26.26
C LEU A 101 -2.86 -1.48 26.05
N LYS A 102 -2.94 -2.02 24.82
CA LYS A 102 -2.40 -3.33 24.46
C LYS A 102 -0.87 -3.36 24.47
N ALA A 103 -0.23 -2.32 23.94
CA ALA A 103 1.21 -2.22 23.80
C ALA A 103 1.90 -1.53 24.99
N GLN A 104 1.13 -1.03 25.96
CA GLN A 104 1.62 -0.29 27.13
C GLN A 104 2.46 0.95 26.74
N ILE A 105 2.00 1.66 25.71
CA ILE A 105 2.59 2.91 25.22
C ILE A 105 1.63 4.07 25.42
N SER A 106 2.11 5.30 25.21
CA SER A 106 1.23 6.47 25.27
C SER A 106 0.22 6.47 24.11
N TYR A 107 -0.92 7.13 24.32
CA TYR A 107 -1.92 7.35 23.28
C TYR A 107 -1.31 8.05 22.05
N ASP A 108 -0.50 9.08 22.28
CA ASP A 108 0.13 9.86 21.20
C ASP A 108 1.09 8.98 20.39
N GLU A 109 1.87 8.13 21.05
CA GLU A 109 2.77 7.19 20.37
C GLU A 109 1.99 6.16 19.54
N ALA A 110 0.90 5.62 20.09
CA ALA A 110 0.03 4.70 19.35
C ALA A 110 -0.61 5.37 18.13
N LEU A 111 -1.06 6.62 18.26
CA LEU A 111 -1.63 7.40 17.15
C LEU A 111 -0.58 7.69 16.08
N GLU A 112 0.63 8.10 16.47
CA GLU A 112 1.73 8.35 15.55
C GLU A 112 2.20 7.07 14.83
N ASN A 113 2.16 5.91 15.49
CA ASN A 113 2.39 4.61 14.85
C ASN A 113 1.35 4.33 13.75
N LEU A 114 0.08 4.57 14.04
CA LEU A 114 -1.00 4.38 13.07
C LEU A 114 -0.90 5.36 11.91
N LYS A 115 -0.57 6.62 12.18
CA LYS A 115 -0.30 7.66 11.19
C LYS A 115 0.81 7.26 10.22
N ARG A 116 1.97 6.83 10.73
CA ARG A 116 3.11 6.40 9.90
C ARG A 116 2.76 5.23 8.99
N LYS A 117 1.88 4.34 9.42
CA LYS A 117 1.41 3.22 8.61
C LYS A 117 0.44 3.70 7.52
N ASP A 118 -0.53 4.50 7.89
CA ASP A 118 -1.65 4.86 7.02
C ASP A 118 -1.29 5.94 6.00
N MET A 119 -0.30 6.79 6.30
CA MET A 119 0.21 7.78 5.37
C MET A 119 0.89 7.18 4.13
N LEU A 120 1.22 5.89 4.15
CA LEU A 120 1.81 5.17 3.02
C LEU A 120 0.76 4.35 2.24
N VAL A 121 -0.52 4.47 2.61
CA VAL A 121 -1.63 3.80 1.93
C VAL A 121 -2.31 4.80 1.00
N PHE A 122 -2.03 4.69 -0.30
CA PHE A 122 -2.59 5.57 -1.33
C PHE A 122 -3.81 4.99 -2.04
N LYS A 123 -4.13 3.71 -1.79
CA LYS A 123 -5.31 3.04 -2.32
C LYS A 123 -6.43 3.00 -1.29
N GLY A 124 -7.66 3.17 -1.76
CA GLY A 124 -8.86 3.02 -0.93
C GLY A 124 -8.92 1.65 -0.26
N VAL A 125 -9.23 1.64 1.04
CA VAL A 125 -9.55 0.42 1.80
C VAL A 125 -11.00 0.52 2.23
N VAL A 126 -11.75 -0.57 2.08
CA VAL A 126 -13.16 -0.63 2.47
C VAL A 126 -13.31 -0.28 3.96
N ASP A 127 -14.31 0.53 4.29
CA ASP A 127 -14.63 0.99 5.66
C ASP A 127 -13.50 1.74 6.40
N LYS A 128 -12.53 2.28 5.65
CA LYS A 128 -11.43 3.07 6.20
C LYS A 128 -11.29 4.39 5.44
N PRO A 129 -11.45 5.54 6.12
CA PRO A 129 -11.15 6.82 5.52
C PRO A 129 -9.69 6.88 5.07
N MET A 130 -9.45 7.45 3.89
CA MET A 130 -8.09 7.71 3.42
C MET A 130 -7.36 8.68 4.36
N PHE A 131 -6.07 8.44 4.59
CA PHE A 131 -5.24 9.37 5.37
C PHE A 131 -5.08 10.71 4.66
N TRP A 132 -4.92 10.69 3.34
CA TRP A 132 -4.73 11.88 2.52
C TRP A 132 -6.04 12.33 1.88
N VAL A 133 -6.27 13.64 1.88
CA VAL A 133 -7.34 14.31 1.13
C VAL A 133 -6.78 15.50 0.37
N GLY A 134 -7.24 15.71 -0.87
CA GLY A 134 -6.86 16.89 -1.65
C GLY A 134 -7.41 18.17 -1.03
N THR A 135 -6.59 19.20 -0.88
CA THR A 135 -7.04 20.54 -0.55
C THR A 135 -7.72 21.13 -1.78
N LYS A 136 -8.98 21.53 -1.66
CA LYS A 136 -9.71 22.24 -2.71
C LYS A 136 -9.08 23.60 -3.01
#